data_AF-A0A1A8QHP1-F1
#
_entry.id   AF-A0A1A8QHP1-F1
#
_cell.length_a   1.000
_cell.length_b   1.000
_cell.length_c   1.000
_cell.angle_alpha   90.00
_cell.angle_beta   90.00
_cell.angle_gamma   90.00
#
_symmetry.space_group_name_H-M   'P 1'
#
loop_
_entity.id
_entity.type
_entity.pdbx_description
1 polymer ?
#
loop_
_entity_poly.entity_id
_entity_poly.type
_entity_poly.pdbx_seq_one_letter_code
_entity_poly.pdbx_strand_id
1 'polypeptide(L)'
;MYTCCVERINYDEFFDKCSLPDTLNSWFLIAQLHVWMCLVRMRQEGREGKFMCHYIVHSMWEDVDQRSKIMGIDAVQRKEAMKAMTETFYGAIFGYDEGILSDDCVLAAALWRNLFSRQCEDPRQLELMVEYVRKQMQFIDALDGEDLLLTGEVKWRPLLEENAQSILKVVRPTYNDTGL
;
A
#
# COMPACT_ATOMS: atom_id res chain seq x y z
N MET A 1 6.01 -5.83 -9.24
CA MET A 1 5.27 -5.59 -7.98
C MET A 1 5.25 -4.13 -7.55
N TYR A 2 6.39 -3.46 -7.32
CA TYR A 2 6.40 -2.03 -6.92
C TYR A 2 5.54 -1.13 -7.83
N THR A 3 5.65 -1.30 -9.14
CA THR A 3 4.87 -0.56 -10.15
C THR A 3 3.35 -0.66 -9.91
N CYS A 4 2.85 -1.80 -9.44
CA CYS A 4 1.43 -1.96 -9.11
C CYS A 4 1.02 -1.08 -7.91
N CYS A 5 1.94 -0.81 -6.98
CA CYS A 5 1.68 0.04 -5.81
C CYS A 5 1.58 1.53 -6.17
N VAL A 6 2.08 1.94 -7.35
CA VAL A 6 2.22 3.37 -7.69
C VAL A 6 1.60 3.79 -9.02
N GLU A 7 1.49 2.91 -10.01
CA GLU A 7 0.91 3.28 -11.32
C GLU A 7 -0.55 2.83 -11.47
N ARG A 8 -1.00 1.86 -10.66
CA ARG A 8 -2.33 1.27 -10.75
C ARG A 8 -3.27 1.69 -9.61
N ILE A 9 -2.95 2.81 -8.98
CA ILE A 9 -3.72 3.40 -7.89
C ILE A 9 -4.34 4.70 -8.40
N ASN A 10 -5.63 4.88 -8.15
CA ASN A 10 -6.32 6.12 -8.46
C ASN A 10 -6.08 7.15 -7.33
N TYR A 11 -4.94 7.84 -7.35
CA TYR A 11 -4.55 8.79 -6.30
C TYR A 11 -5.56 9.91 -6.10
N ASP A 12 -6.18 10.40 -7.16
CA ASP A 12 -7.20 11.46 -7.10
C ASP A 12 -8.39 11.06 -6.22
N GLU A 13 -8.81 9.79 -6.30
CA GLU A 13 -9.89 9.26 -5.46
C GLU A 13 -9.49 9.23 -3.98
N PHE A 14 -8.26 8.84 -3.66
CA PHE A 14 -7.76 8.87 -2.28
C PHE A 14 -7.64 10.31 -1.77
N PHE A 15 -7.12 11.23 -2.59
CA PHE A 15 -6.98 12.63 -2.22
C PHE A 15 -8.34 13.28 -1.93
N ASP A 16 -9.34 13.04 -2.79
CA ASP A 16 -10.71 13.53 -2.58
C ASP A 16 -11.35 12.91 -1.33
N LYS A 17 -11.42 11.57 -1.26
CA LYS A 17 -12.16 10.87 -0.20
C LYS A 17 -11.52 11.00 1.17
N CYS A 18 -10.20 11.07 1.24
CA CYS A 18 -9.46 11.22 2.49
C CYS A 18 -9.07 12.68 2.79
N SER A 19 -9.49 13.63 1.95
CA SER A 19 -9.13 15.06 2.09
C SER A 19 -7.61 15.28 2.24
N LEU A 20 -6.81 14.49 1.53
CA LEU A 20 -5.35 14.61 1.55
C LEU A 20 -4.93 15.69 0.56
N PRO A 21 -3.98 16.57 0.93
CA PRO A 21 -3.50 17.60 0.02
C PRO A 21 -2.68 16.95 -1.11
N ASP A 22 -2.77 17.47 -2.33
CA ASP A 22 -1.97 16.99 -3.46
C ASP A 22 -0.49 17.38 -3.28
N THR A 23 0.27 16.49 -2.64
CA THR A 23 1.68 16.70 -2.28
C THR A 23 2.46 15.40 -2.43
N LEU A 24 3.79 15.52 -2.57
CA LEU A 24 4.68 14.35 -2.56
C LEU A 24 4.48 13.49 -1.31
N ASN A 25 4.21 14.12 -0.16
CA ASN A 25 3.97 13.40 1.07
C ASN A 25 2.67 12.59 1.00
N SER A 26 1.56 13.17 0.58
CA SER A 26 0.29 12.44 0.45
C SER A 26 0.39 11.27 -0.55
N TRP A 27 1.07 11.50 -1.69
CA TRP A 27 1.40 10.43 -2.63
C TRP A 27 2.20 9.32 -1.92
N PHE A 28 3.25 9.68 -1.18
CA PHE A 28 4.08 8.72 -0.45
C PHE A 28 3.27 7.93 0.60
N LEU A 29 2.37 8.58 1.33
CA LEU A 29 1.54 7.94 2.36
C LEU A 29 0.61 6.85 1.78
N ILE A 30 0.06 7.10 0.59
CA ILE A 30 -0.76 6.12 -0.13
C ILE A 30 0.14 5.02 -0.72
N ALA A 31 1.25 5.38 -1.36
CA ALA A 31 2.19 4.42 -1.94
C ALA A 31 2.75 3.45 -0.88
N GLN A 32 3.17 3.96 0.28
CA GLN A 32 3.70 3.13 1.37
C GLN A 32 2.66 2.18 1.94
N LEU A 33 1.37 2.56 1.95
CA LEU A 33 0.29 1.68 2.44
C LEU A 33 0.16 0.46 1.53
N HIS A 34 0.19 0.68 0.21
CA HIS A 34 0.18 -0.40 -0.78
C HIS A 34 1.45 -1.25 -0.74
N VAL A 35 2.61 -0.61 -0.61
CA VAL A 35 3.88 -1.32 -0.41
C VAL A 35 3.80 -2.19 0.83
N TRP A 36 3.34 -1.68 1.97
CA TRP A 36 3.20 -2.45 3.20
C TRP A 36 2.34 -3.71 3.00
N MET A 37 1.18 -3.59 2.34
CA MET A 37 0.32 -4.75 2.05
C MET A 37 1.05 -5.81 1.21
N CYS A 38 1.82 -5.40 0.20
CA CYS A 38 2.68 -6.32 -0.56
C CYS A 38 3.78 -6.94 0.29
N LEU A 39 4.40 -6.19 1.20
CA LEU A 39 5.43 -6.70 2.10
C LEU A 39 4.88 -7.78 3.03
N VAL A 40 3.70 -7.56 3.61
CA VAL A 40 3.04 -8.55 4.48
C VAL A 40 2.81 -9.87 3.72
N ARG A 41 2.31 -9.79 2.49
CA ARG A 41 2.09 -10.98 1.65
C ARG A 41 3.39 -11.69 1.28
N MET A 42 4.38 -10.94 0.80
CA MET A 42 5.64 -11.51 0.32
C MET A 42 6.51 -12.11 1.43
N ARG A 43 6.40 -11.63 2.67
CA ARG A 43 7.12 -12.24 3.81
C ARG A 43 6.74 -13.70 4.06
N GLN A 44 5.59 -14.16 3.57
CA GLN A 44 5.14 -15.54 3.68
C GLN A 44 5.87 -16.49 2.70
N GLU A 45 6.49 -15.94 1.63
CA GLU A 45 7.12 -16.69 0.54
C GLU A 45 8.62 -16.99 0.77
N GLY A 46 9.02 -17.11 2.04
CA GLY A 46 10.37 -17.50 2.42
C GLY A 46 11.49 -16.60 1.85
N ARG A 47 12.51 -17.21 1.25
CA ARG A 47 13.72 -16.50 0.79
C ARG A 47 13.44 -15.59 -0.40
N GLU A 48 12.67 -16.08 -1.37
CA GLU A 48 12.33 -15.32 -2.59
C GLU A 48 11.44 -14.13 -2.24
N GLY A 49 10.45 -14.35 -1.38
CA GLY A 49 9.64 -13.29 -0.79
C GLY A 49 10.44 -12.20 -0.09
N LYS A 50 11.45 -12.58 0.70
CA LYS A 50 12.36 -11.63 1.34
C LYS A 50 13.17 -10.80 0.33
N PHE A 51 13.61 -11.42 -0.77
CA PHE A 51 14.30 -10.71 -1.85
C PHE A 51 13.37 -9.72 -2.56
N MET A 52 12.14 -10.15 -2.86
CA MET A 52 11.10 -9.29 -3.44
C MET A 52 10.81 -8.09 -2.52
N CYS A 53 10.67 -8.31 -1.21
CA CYS A 53 10.48 -7.23 -0.23
C CYS A 53 11.59 -6.19 -0.29
N HIS A 54 12.86 -6.61 -0.38
CA HIS A 54 13.99 -5.71 -0.49
C HIS A 54 13.91 -4.86 -1.76
N TYR A 55 13.59 -5.49 -2.89
CA TYR A 55 13.46 -4.79 -4.17
C TYR A 55 12.33 -3.76 -4.15
N ILE A 56 11.15 -4.12 -3.62
CA ILE A 56 10.01 -3.19 -3.54
C ILE A 56 10.36 -1.95 -2.72
N VAL A 57 10.99 -2.13 -1.55
CA VAL A 57 11.39 -0.99 -0.69
C VAL A 57 12.48 -0.15 -1.36
N HIS A 58 13.44 -0.78 -2.02
CA HIS A 58 14.48 -0.07 -2.76
C HIS A 58 13.88 0.82 -3.87
N SER A 59 13.03 0.23 -4.72
CA SER A 59 12.36 0.96 -5.81
C SER A 59 11.48 2.10 -5.29
N MET A 60 10.82 1.92 -4.15
CA MET A 60 10.04 2.99 -3.51
C MET A 60 10.91 4.20 -3.18
N TRP A 61 12.07 3.98 -2.57
CA TRP A 61 12.96 5.09 -2.19
C TRP A 61 13.63 5.76 -3.38
N GLU A 62 13.96 5.00 -4.44
CA GLU A 62 14.43 5.57 -5.71
C GLU A 62 13.37 6.48 -6.34
N ASP A 63 12.09 6.07 -6.34
CA ASP A 63 10.99 6.85 -6.90
C ASP A 63 10.72 8.11 -6.08
N VAL A 64 10.78 8.04 -4.74
CA VAL A 64 10.69 9.23 -3.87
C VAL A 64 11.81 10.23 -4.18
N ASP A 65 13.06 9.78 -4.30
CA ASP A 65 14.20 10.65 -4.62
C ASP A 65 14.08 11.24 -6.05
N GLN A 66 13.63 10.44 -7.02
CA GLN A 66 13.42 10.92 -8.39
C GLN A 66 12.30 11.95 -8.46
N ARG A 67 11.13 11.69 -7.86
CA ARG A 67 9.99 12.63 -7.85
C ARG A 67 10.33 13.93 -7.15
N SER A 68 11.00 13.87 -6.01
CA SER A 68 11.43 15.08 -5.30
C SER A 68 12.41 15.94 -6.12
N LYS A 69 13.31 15.32 -6.90
CA LYS A 69 14.17 16.04 -7.86
C LYS A 69 13.36 16.68 -8.99
N ILE A 70 12.42 15.94 -9.58
CA ILE A 70 11.55 16.45 -10.66
C ILE A 70 10.71 17.65 -10.19
N MET A 71 10.22 17.60 -8.95
CA MET A 71 9.48 18.70 -8.32
C MET A 71 10.35 19.90 -7.93
N GLY A 72 11.66 19.85 -8.18
CA GLY A 72 12.58 20.95 -7.91
C GLY A 72 12.83 21.20 -6.42
N ILE A 73 12.62 20.21 -5.55
CA ILE A 73 12.86 20.32 -4.11
C ILE A 73 14.38 20.42 -3.86
N ASP A 74 14.79 21.42 -3.09
CA ASP A 74 16.19 21.66 -2.75
C ASP A 74 16.85 20.43 -2.09
N ALA A 75 18.16 20.26 -2.28
CA ALA A 75 18.90 19.11 -1.77
C ALA A 75 18.85 18.99 -0.24
N VAL A 76 18.89 20.11 0.50
CA VAL A 76 18.82 20.10 1.97
C VAL A 76 17.42 19.68 2.41
N GLN A 77 16.39 20.30 1.84
CA GLN A 77 14.99 19.98 2.13
C GLN A 77 14.65 18.53 1.77
N ARG A 78 15.15 18.02 0.64
CA ARG A 78 14.95 16.62 0.24
C ARG A 78 15.57 15.66 1.25
N LYS A 79 16.76 15.96 1.79
CA LYS A 79 17.39 15.13 2.82
C LYS A 79 16.58 15.10 4.11
N GLU A 80 16.05 16.24 4.54
CA GLU A 80 15.19 16.33 5.73
C GLU A 80 13.86 15.60 5.52
N ALA A 81 13.21 15.81 4.36
CA ALA A 81 11.98 15.12 4.00
C ALA A 81 12.17 13.61 3.93
N MET A 82 13.26 13.13 3.32
CA MET A 82 13.60 11.71 3.25
C MET A 82 13.74 11.08 4.64
N LYS A 83 14.38 11.80 5.58
CA LYS A 83 14.49 11.35 6.97
C LYS A 83 13.11 11.23 7.63
N ALA A 84 12.27 12.26 7.50
CA ALA A 84 10.91 12.25 8.07
C ALA A 84 10.02 11.15 7.46
N MET A 85 10.11 10.94 6.15
CA MET A 85 9.41 9.87 5.44
C MET A 85 9.90 8.49 5.89
N THR A 86 11.19 8.32 6.14
CA THR A 86 11.75 7.06 6.66
C THR A 86 11.21 6.73 8.04
N GLU A 87 11.17 7.71 8.95
CA GLU A 87 10.59 7.54 10.29
C GLU A 87 9.10 7.19 10.21
N THR A 88 8.37 7.88 9.33
CA THR A 88 6.95 7.62 9.06
C THR A 88 6.73 6.20 8.51
N PHE A 89 7.59 5.74 7.60
CA PHE A 89 7.51 4.41 7.00
C PHE A 89 7.64 3.29 8.05
N TYR A 90 8.66 3.37 8.91
CA TYR A 90 8.84 2.36 9.95
C TYR A 90 7.73 2.42 10.99
N GLY A 91 7.29 3.62 11.40
CA GLY A 91 6.14 3.78 12.30
C GLY A 91 4.85 3.20 11.72
N ALA A 92 4.63 3.39 10.42
CA ALA A 92 3.50 2.86 9.69
C ALA A 92 3.52 1.32 9.65
N ILE A 93 4.66 0.69 9.32
CA ILE A 93 4.79 -0.77 9.32
C ILE A 93 4.37 -1.36 10.67
N PHE A 94 4.93 -0.86 11.78
CA PHE A 94 4.59 -1.38 13.10
C PHE A 94 3.11 -1.17 13.44
N GLY A 95 2.58 0.02 13.17
CA GLY A 95 1.18 0.33 13.47
C GLY A 95 0.20 -0.50 12.63
N TYR A 96 0.50 -0.72 11.35
CA TYR A 96 -0.36 -1.50 10.46
C TYR A 96 -0.25 -3.00 10.73
N ASP A 97 0.94 -3.52 11.03
CA ASP A 97 1.14 -4.92 11.46
C ASP A 97 0.35 -5.21 12.75
N GLU A 98 0.37 -4.30 13.73
CA GLU A 98 -0.44 -4.42 14.95
C GLU A 98 -1.95 -4.35 14.65
N GLY A 99 -2.36 -3.36 13.85
CA GLY A 99 -3.78 -3.13 13.53
C GLY A 99 -4.41 -4.28 12.74
N ILE A 100 -3.70 -4.85 11.77
CA ILE A 100 -4.25 -5.94 10.96
C ILE A 100 -4.42 -7.23 11.78
N LEU A 101 -3.54 -7.47 12.76
CA LEU A 101 -3.60 -8.65 13.65
C LEU A 101 -4.57 -8.48 14.82
N SER A 102 -5.02 -7.25 15.09
CA SER A 102 -5.90 -6.91 16.21
C SER A 102 -7.33 -6.67 15.71
N ASP A 103 -7.94 -5.53 16.07
CA ASP A 103 -9.28 -5.13 15.67
C ASP A 103 -9.27 -3.82 14.85
N ASP A 104 -10.45 -3.45 14.35
CA ASP A 104 -10.63 -2.29 13.49
C ASP A 104 -10.41 -0.96 14.22
N CYS A 105 -10.53 -0.91 15.56
CA CYS A 105 -10.20 0.30 16.31
C CYS A 105 -8.69 0.54 16.32
N VAL A 106 -7.90 -0.52 16.51
CA VAL A 106 -6.44 -0.45 16.46
C VAL A 106 -5.96 -0.10 15.05
N LEU A 107 -6.54 -0.72 14.01
CA LEU A 107 -6.22 -0.41 12.62
C LEU A 107 -6.61 1.04 12.24
N ALA A 108 -7.79 1.50 12.65
CA ALA A 108 -8.21 2.89 12.47
C ALA A 108 -7.24 3.86 13.15
N ALA A 109 -6.80 3.56 14.37
CA ALA A 109 -5.82 4.38 15.07
C ALA A 109 -4.46 4.42 14.35
N ALA A 110 -4.01 3.30 13.78
CA ALA A 110 -2.79 3.25 12.99
C ALA A 110 -2.90 4.07 11.70
N LEU A 111 -4.02 3.97 10.97
CA LEU A 111 -4.32 4.78 9.78
C LEU A 111 -4.41 6.27 10.12
N TRP A 112 -5.10 6.62 11.21
CA TRP A 112 -5.20 7.99 11.69
C TRP A 112 -3.82 8.61 11.97
N ARG A 113 -2.93 7.87 12.65
CA ARG A 113 -1.59 8.35 12.97
C ARG A 113 -0.70 8.50 11.74
N ASN A 114 -0.75 7.55 10.82
CA ASN A 114 0.26 7.41 9.75
C ASN A 114 -0.22 7.95 8.40
N LEU A 115 -1.46 7.66 7.97
CA LEU A 115 -2.01 8.12 6.70
C LEU A 115 -2.58 9.54 6.83
N PHE A 116 -3.30 9.82 7.91
CA PHE A 116 -3.91 11.13 8.14
C PHE A 116 -3.02 12.08 8.95
N SER A 117 -1.82 11.67 9.36
CA SER A 117 -0.92 12.49 10.18
C SER A 117 -1.60 13.08 11.43
N ARG A 118 -2.54 12.34 12.03
CA ARG A 118 -3.39 12.75 13.17
C ARG A 118 -4.38 13.88 12.86
N GLN A 119 -4.63 14.12 11.58
CA GLN A 119 -5.53 15.15 11.05
C GLN A 119 -6.64 14.47 10.23
N CYS A 120 -7.67 14.02 10.93
CA CYS A 120 -8.89 13.50 10.32
C CYS A 120 -10.06 13.84 11.23
N GLU A 121 -10.95 14.71 10.76
CA GLU A 121 -12.11 15.17 11.53
C GLU A 121 -13.36 14.35 11.24
N ASP A 122 -13.42 13.63 10.11
CA ASP A 122 -14.55 12.78 9.73
C ASP A 122 -14.21 11.29 9.94
N PRO A 123 -14.77 10.63 10.97
CA PRO A 123 -14.54 9.20 11.23
C PRO A 123 -14.89 8.29 10.05
N ARG A 124 -15.77 8.73 9.13
CA ARG A 124 -16.12 7.96 7.93
C ARG A 124 -14.94 7.77 6.98
N GLN A 125 -13.97 8.68 6.98
CA GLN A 125 -12.74 8.53 6.20
C GLN A 125 -11.85 7.42 6.78
N LEU A 126 -11.81 7.29 8.11
CA LEU A 126 -11.10 6.18 8.77
C LEU A 126 -11.80 4.85 8.52
N GLU A 127 -13.13 4.82 8.64
CA GLU A 127 -13.93 3.62 8.32
C GLU A 127 -13.70 3.15 6.89
N LEU A 128 -13.75 4.07 5.91
CA LEU A 128 -13.46 3.78 4.50
C LEU A 128 -12.07 3.16 4.33
N MET A 129 -11.05 3.73 4.98
CA MET A 129 -9.68 3.23 4.86
C MET A 129 -9.46 1.91 5.59
N VAL A 130 -10.14 1.67 6.72
CA VAL A 130 -10.13 0.37 7.40
C VAL A 130 -10.75 -0.69 6.50
N GLU A 131 -11.94 -0.43 5.95
CA GLU A 131 -12.62 -1.34 5.03
C GLU A 131 -11.73 -1.64 3.82
N TYR A 132 -11.15 -0.60 3.22
CA TYR A 132 -10.22 -0.74 2.11
C TYR A 132 -9.04 -1.66 2.45
N VAL A 133 -8.34 -1.40 3.56
CA VAL A 133 -7.18 -2.19 3.96
C VAL A 133 -7.57 -3.65 4.23
N ARG A 134 -8.64 -3.89 4.98
CA ARG A 134 -9.14 -5.25 5.25
C ARG A 134 -9.45 -6.00 3.97
N LYS A 135 -10.15 -5.33 3.05
CA LYS A 135 -10.52 -5.87 1.75
C LYS A 135 -9.32 -6.21 0.87
N GLN A 136 -8.32 -5.33 0.80
CA GLN A 136 -7.11 -5.58 0.03
C GLN A 136 -6.29 -6.72 0.64
N MET A 137 -6.12 -6.72 1.97
CA MET A 137 -5.36 -7.77 2.65
C MET A 137 -6.01 -9.14 2.46
N GLN A 138 -7.33 -9.24 2.61
CA GLN A 138 -8.05 -10.49 2.32
C GLN A 138 -7.85 -10.95 0.87
N PHE A 139 -7.91 -10.02 -0.09
CA PHE A 139 -7.76 -10.34 -1.50
C PHE A 139 -6.34 -10.82 -1.83
N ILE A 140 -5.32 -10.08 -1.38
CA ILE A 140 -3.92 -10.36 -1.69
C ILE A 140 -3.44 -11.64 -0.99
N ASP A 141 -3.90 -11.91 0.23
CA ASP A 141 -3.60 -13.14 0.96
C ASP A 141 -4.13 -14.38 0.23
N ALA A 142 -5.23 -14.24 -0.52
CA ALA A 142 -5.80 -15.33 -1.31
C ALA A 142 -5.11 -15.58 -2.68
N LEU A 143 -4.15 -14.74 -3.07
CA LEU A 143 -3.40 -14.91 -4.31
C LEU A 143 -2.30 -15.97 -4.15
N ASP A 144 -2.04 -16.70 -5.24
CA ASP A 144 -0.97 -17.68 -5.29
C ASP A 144 0.41 -17.01 -5.18
N GLY A 145 1.26 -17.56 -4.31
CA GLY A 145 2.57 -16.99 -3.99
C GLY A 145 3.59 -17.13 -5.12
N GLU A 146 3.58 -18.28 -5.79
CA GLU A 146 4.50 -18.58 -6.90
C GLU A 146 4.17 -17.69 -8.10
N ASP A 147 2.88 -17.56 -8.42
CA ASP A 147 2.39 -16.65 -9.46
C ASP A 147 2.76 -15.20 -9.15
N LEU A 148 2.60 -14.77 -7.89
CA LEU A 148 2.95 -13.42 -7.46
C LEU A 148 4.45 -13.15 -7.52
N LEU A 149 5.29 -14.12 -7.17
CA LEU A 149 6.74 -13.99 -7.27
C LEU A 149 7.20 -13.93 -8.74
N LEU A 150 6.58 -14.73 -9.60
CA LEU A 150 6.91 -14.79 -11.02
C LEU A 150 6.48 -13.53 -11.77
N THR A 151 5.24 -13.10 -11.56
CA THR A 151 4.64 -11.99 -12.32
C THR A 151 4.88 -10.63 -11.65
N GLY A 152 4.93 -10.60 -10.32
CA GLY A 152 4.91 -9.38 -9.54
C GLY A 152 3.61 -8.57 -9.72
N GLU A 153 2.52 -9.20 -10.17
CA GLU A 153 1.29 -8.51 -10.57
C GLU A 153 0.26 -8.49 -9.44
N VAL A 154 -0.06 -7.31 -8.91
CA VAL A 154 -1.15 -7.12 -7.96
C VAL A 154 -2.21 -6.23 -8.60
N LYS A 155 -3.46 -6.72 -8.62
CA LYS A 155 -4.63 -5.97 -9.09
C LYS A 155 -5.42 -5.48 -7.88
N TRP A 156 -5.19 -4.24 -7.48
CA TRP A 156 -5.88 -3.63 -6.36
C TRP A 156 -7.38 -3.54 -6.63
N ARG A 157 -8.18 -3.86 -5.61
CA ARG A 157 -9.62 -3.60 -5.65
C ARG A 157 -9.86 -2.08 -5.54
N PRO A 158 -10.97 -1.55 -6.06
CA PRO A 158 -11.23 -0.10 -6.02
C PRO A 158 -11.36 0.40 -4.57
N LEU A 159 -11.12 1.70 -4.33
CA LEU A 159 -11.31 2.29 -3.01
C LEU A 159 -12.78 2.17 -2.58
N LEU A 160 -13.68 2.68 -3.43
CA LEU A 160 -15.12 2.53 -3.28
C LEU A 160 -15.61 1.29 -4.03
N GLU A 161 -16.39 0.46 -3.35
CA GLU A 161 -16.92 -0.76 -3.94
C GLU A 161 -18.42 -0.63 -4.19
N GLU A 162 -18.80 -0.46 -5.46
CA GLU A 162 -20.22 -0.30 -5.83
C GLU A 162 -21.01 -1.62 -5.71
N ASN A 163 -20.32 -2.78 -5.68
CA ASN A 163 -20.95 -4.09 -5.60
C ASN A 163 -20.27 -5.01 -4.57
N ALA A 164 -20.91 -5.16 -3.41
CA ALA A 164 -20.46 -6.00 -2.30
C ALA A 164 -20.28 -7.48 -2.65
N GLN A 165 -20.90 -7.99 -3.73
CA GLN A 165 -20.73 -9.38 -4.16
C GLN A 165 -19.35 -9.69 -4.76
N SER A 166 -18.57 -8.65 -5.10
CA SER A 166 -17.19 -8.81 -5.58
C SER A 166 -16.24 -9.36 -4.51
N ILE A 167 -16.62 -9.31 -3.22
CA ILE A 167 -15.82 -9.78 -2.08
C ILE A 167 -15.65 -11.30 -2.08
N LEU A 168 -16.54 -12.06 -2.74
CA LEU A 168 -16.65 -13.51 -2.55
C LEU A 168 -15.97 -14.37 -3.62
N LYS A 169 -15.43 -13.80 -4.71
CA LYS A 169 -14.90 -14.59 -5.83
C LYS A 169 -13.46 -14.22 -6.17
N VAL A 170 -12.51 -14.96 -5.58
CA VAL A 170 -11.14 -15.02 -6.07
C VAL A 170 -11.14 -15.80 -7.38
N VAL A 171 -10.97 -15.11 -8.50
CA VAL A 171 -10.80 -15.76 -9.82
C VAL A 171 -9.41 -16.37 -9.86
N ARG A 172 -9.31 -17.69 -9.76
CA ARG A 172 -8.04 -18.40 -9.93
C ARG A 172 -7.61 -18.37 -11.41
N PRO A 173 -6.32 -18.20 -11.73
CA PRO A 173 -5.86 -18.38 -13.09
C PRO A 173 -6.10 -19.83 -13.52
N THR A 174 -6.82 -20.03 -14.62
CA THR A 174 -6.85 -21.31 -15.33
C THR A 174 -5.58 -21.40 -16.16
N TYR A 175 -4.58 -22.10 -15.64
CA TYR A 175 -3.49 -22.58 -16.46
C TYR A 175 -4.06 -23.65 -17.41
N ASN A 176 -4.00 -23.40 -18.70
CA ASN A 176 -4.28 -24.43 -19.69
C ASN A 176 -3.09 -25.41 -19.68
N ASP A 177 -3.27 -26.57 -19.06
CA ASP A 177 -2.31 -27.70 -19.06
C ASP A 177 -2.12 -28.34 -20.45
N THR A 178 -2.33 -27.59 -21.55
CA THR A 178 -2.05 -28.04 -22.91
C THR A 178 -0.67 -27.53 -23.33
N GLY A 179 0.36 -28.10 -22.71
CA GLY A 179 1.76 -27.85 -22.99
C GLY A 179 2.61 -29.10 -22.72
N LEU A 180 2.24 -30.21 -23.36
CA LEU A 180 3.08 -31.39 -23.57
C LEU A 180 3.35 -31.54 -25.07
#